data_AF-A0A397VXK1-F1
#
_entry.id   AF-A0A397VXK1-F1
#
_cell.length_a   1.000
_cell.length_b   1.000
_cell.length_c   1.000
_cell.angle_alpha   90.00
_cell.angle_beta   90.00
_cell.angle_gamma   90.00
#
_symmetry.space_group_name_H-M   'P 1'
#
loop_
_entity.id
_entity.type
_entity.pdbx_description
1 polymer ?
#
loop_
_entity_poly.entity_id
_entity_poly.type
_entity_poly.pdbx_seq_one_letter_code
_entity_poly.pdbx_strand_id
1 'polypeptide(L)'
;GYRHIDTASLYSNKEDIGIGIIKSGILRDQIFITTKIWDIDHGYESTIMAAETSLSKLQTSYIDLLLIHSPRPGSQKHIESYRALQDLVKRGNVRSIGVSNYSVKHLLH
;
A
#
# COMPACT_ATOMS: atom_id res chain seq x y z
N GLY A 1 -4.39 5.07 -22.63
CA GLY A 1 -4.66 5.95 -21.47
C GLY A 1 -4.82 5.13 -20.21
N TYR A 2 -3.71 4.58 -19.69
CA TYR A 2 -3.73 3.80 -18.45
C TYR A 2 -4.26 4.65 -17.28
N ARG A 3 -4.97 4.00 -16.38
CA ARG A 3 -5.52 4.58 -15.14
C ARG A 3 -5.14 3.80 -13.90
N HIS A 4 -4.67 2.56 -14.06
CA HIS A 4 -4.16 1.74 -12.97
C HIS A 4 -2.63 1.83 -12.96
N ILE A 5 -2.09 2.27 -11.83
CA ILE A 5 -0.66 2.36 -11.57
C ILE A 5 -0.34 1.47 -10.38
N ASP A 6 0.55 0.50 -10.56
CA ASP A 6 1.06 -0.36 -9.50
C ASP A 6 2.53 -0.01 -9.21
N THR A 7 2.83 0.25 -7.93
CA THR A 7 4.19 0.49 -7.44
C THR A 7 4.43 -0.27 -6.12
N ALA A 8 5.60 -0.10 -5.50
CA ALA A 8 5.97 -0.67 -4.20
C ALA A 8 7.01 0.21 -3.51
N SER A 9 7.19 0.08 -2.19
CA SER A 9 8.20 0.86 -1.44
C SER A 9 9.63 0.63 -1.95
N LEU A 10 9.94 -0.59 -2.37
CA LEU A 10 11.27 -0.94 -2.91
C LEU A 10 11.59 -0.23 -4.24
N TYR A 11 10.58 0.15 -5.03
CA TYR A 11 10.81 0.68 -6.37
C TYR A 11 11.37 2.10 -6.36
N SER A 12 11.31 2.79 -5.21
CA SER A 12 11.90 4.12 -4.97
C SER A 12 11.48 5.17 -6.01
N ASN A 13 10.27 5.08 -6.54
CA ASN A 13 9.75 5.93 -7.62
C ASN A 13 8.38 6.54 -7.31
N LYS A 14 7.92 6.49 -6.06
CA LYS A 14 6.59 6.98 -5.67
C LYS A 14 6.45 8.48 -5.88
N GLU A 15 7.51 9.22 -5.60
CA GLU A 15 7.60 10.67 -5.80
C GLU A 15 7.40 11.06 -7.27
N ASP A 16 8.09 10.36 -8.18
CA ASP A 16 7.96 10.59 -9.62
C ASP A 16 6.56 10.23 -10.13
N ILE A 17 5.96 9.16 -9.60
CA ILE A 17 4.57 8.78 -9.91
C ILE A 17 3.61 9.89 -9.44
N GLY A 18 3.77 10.40 -8.22
CA GLY A 18 2.95 11.50 -7.70
C GLY A 18 3.04 12.75 -8.58
N ILE A 19 4.25 13.15 -8.95
CA ILE A 19 4.49 14.27 -9.87
C ILE A 19 3.85 14.00 -11.24
N GLY A 20 3.99 12.79 -11.77
CA GLY A 20 3.42 12.39 -13.06
C GLY A 20 1.89 12.45 -13.07
N ILE A 21 1.25 12.00 -11.99
CA ILE A 21 -0.20 12.08 -11.82
C ILE A 21 -0.66 13.54 -11.82
N ILE A 22 -0.01 14.41 -11.03
CA ILE A 22 -0.36 15.83 -10.95
C ILE A 22 -0.20 16.50 -12.33
N LYS A 23 0.92 16.26 -13.01
CA LYS A 23 1.20 16.82 -14.34
C LYS A 23 0.25 16.31 -15.42
N SER A 24 -0.36 15.13 -15.24
CA SER A 24 -1.30 14.58 -16.21
C SER A 24 -2.62 15.37 -16.30
N GLY A 25 -2.96 16.15 -15.26
CA GLY A 25 -4.24 16.87 -15.17
C GLY A 25 -5.47 15.96 -15.01
N ILE A 26 -5.29 14.64 -14.88
CA ILE A 26 -6.38 13.69 -14.68
C ILE A 26 -6.84 13.78 -13.22
N LEU A 27 -8.15 13.79 -13.00
CA LEU A 27 -8.73 13.80 -11.66
C LEU A 27 -8.29 12.56 -10.88
N ARG A 28 -7.94 12.74 -9.61
CA ARG A 28 -7.39 11.67 -8.76
C ARG A 28 -8.33 10.47 -8.64
N ASP A 29 -9.64 10.68 -8.63
CA ASP A 29 -10.67 9.64 -8.55
C ASP A 29 -10.82 8.82 -9.85
N GLN A 30 -10.20 9.24 -10.94
CA GLN A 30 -10.11 8.49 -12.20
C GLN A 30 -8.83 7.65 -12.28
N ILE A 31 -7.95 7.72 -11.28
CA ILE A 31 -6.70 6.96 -11.21
C ILE A 31 -6.81 5.94 -10.08
N PHE A 32 -6.37 4.72 -10.32
CA PHE A 32 -6.28 3.66 -9.34
C PHE A 32 -4.81 3.42 -8.98
N ILE A 33 -4.42 3.70 -7.73
CA ILE A 33 -3.05 3.51 -7.25
C ILE A 33 -2.96 2.28 -6.35
N THR A 34 -2.12 1.32 -6.75
CA THR A 34 -1.71 0.19 -5.92
C THR A 34 -0.30 0.42 -5.37
N THR A 35 -0.11 0.19 -4.07
CA THR A 35 1.25 0.07 -3.50
C THR A 35 1.35 -1.03 -2.44
N LYS A 36 2.56 -1.29 -1.94
CA LYS A 36 2.88 -2.47 -1.12
C LYS A 36 3.78 -2.13 0.05
N ILE A 37 3.46 -2.71 1.21
CA ILE A 37 4.29 -2.73 2.42
C ILE A 37 5.42 -3.74 2.21
N TRP A 38 6.67 -3.29 2.32
CA TRP A 38 7.85 -4.14 2.14
C TRP A 38 8.13 -4.94 3.41
N ASP A 39 8.92 -6.01 3.31
CA ASP A 39 9.09 -6.96 4.44
C ASP A 39 9.69 -6.31 5.69
N ILE A 40 10.56 -5.31 5.51
CA ILE A 40 11.19 -4.61 6.64
C ILE A 40 10.19 -3.74 7.42
N ASP A 41 9.06 -3.40 6.80
CA ASP A 41 8.02 -2.53 7.34
C ASP A 41 6.87 -3.32 8.00
N HIS A 42 7.05 -4.63 8.17
CA HIS A 42 6.05 -5.46 8.85
C HIS A 42 5.99 -5.18 10.36
N GLY A 43 4.80 -5.39 10.92
CA GLY A 43 4.43 -4.99 12.28
C GLY A 43 3.47 -3.82 12.25
N TYR A 44 2.65 -3.69 13.29
CA TYR A 44 1.52 -2.76 13.28
C TYR A 44 1.97 -1.29 13.05
N GLU A 45 2.80 -0.75 13.94
CA GLU A 45 3.26 0.65 13.84
C GLU A 45 4.11 0.90 12.60
N SER A 46 5.01 -0.03 12.27
CA SER A 46 5.84 0.05 11.06
C SER A 46 5.00 0.11 9.79
N THR A 47 3.91 -0.65 9.72
CA THR A 47 2.99 -0.65 8.58
C THR A 47 2.22 0.66 8.47
N ILE A 48 1.78 1.25 9.60
CA ILE A 48 1.16 2.58 9.62
C ILE A 48 2.14 3.64 9.07
N MET A 49 3.36 3.69 9.62
CA MET A 49 4.39 4.65 9.17
C MET A 49 4.75 4.48 7.69
N ALA A 50 4.84 3.25 7.19
CA ALA A 50 5.14 2.97 5.79
C ALA A 50 3.99 3.38 4.85
N ALA A 51 2.75 3.25 5.29
CA ALA A 51 1.58 3.73 4.54
C ALA A 51 1.52 5.26 4.48
N GLU A 52 1.75 5.94 5.60
CA GLU A 52 1.83 7.41 5.66
C GLU A 52 2.96 7.96 4.80
N THR A 53 4.14 7.33 4.88
CA THR A 53 5.27 7.65 3.99
C THR A 53 4.87 7.47 2.52
N SER A 54 4.15 6.41 2.18
CA SER A 54 3.69 6.17 0.81
C SER A 54 2.70 7.25 0.33
N LEU A 55 1.74 7.66 1.15
CA LEU A 55 0.79 8.73 0.84
C LEU A 55 1.52 10.06 0.58
N SER A 56 2.48 10.40 1.44
CA SER A 56 3.30 11.61 1.30
C SER A 56 4.07 11.61 -0.02
N LYS A 57 4.79 10.51 -0.32
CA LYS A 57 5.56 10.39 -1.57
C LYS A 57 4.68 10.41 -2.82
N LEU A 58 3.52 9.75 -2.77
CA LEU A 58 2.55 9.74 -3.87
C LEU A 58 1.76 11.06 -3.98
N GLN A 59 1.93 11.99 -3.03
CA GLN A 59 1.26 13.28 -2.97
C GLN A 59 -0.28 13.14 -3.08
N THR A 60 -0.83 12.19 -2.32
CA THR A 60 -2.27 11.89 -2.35
C THR A 60 -2.80 11.61 -0.96
N SER A 61 -4.09 11.90 -0.74
CA SER A 61 -4.75 11.66 0.54
C SER A 61 -5.20 10.21 0.75
N TYR A 62 -5.27 9.41 -0.32
CA TYR A 62 -5.67 8.00 -0.22
C TYR A 62 -4.97 7.09 -1.24
N ILE A 63 -4.84 5.82 -0.88
CA ILE A 63 -4.39 4.72 -1.75
C ILE A 63 -5.61 3.85 -2.12
N ASP A 64 -5.73 3.44 -3.37
CA ASP A 64 -6.85 2.61 -3.80
C ASP A 64 -6.69 1.16 -3.34
N LEU A 65 -5.48 0.61 -3.46
CA LEU A 65 -5.14 -0.73 -2.98
C LEU A 65 -3.78 -0.76 -2.27
N LEU A 66 -3.77 -1.16 -1.00
CA LEU A 66 -2.54 -1.40 -0.24
C LEU A 66 -2.36 -2.90 0.05
N LEU A 67 -1.21 -3.45 -0.34
CA LEU A 67 -0.91 -4.87 -0.18
C LEU A 67 0.22 -5.12 0.82
N ILE A 68 0.16 -6.23 1.55
CA ILE A 68 1.36 -6.83 2.15
C ILE A 68 2.16 -7.52 1.03
N HIS A 69 3.42 -7.16 0.83
CA HIS A 69 4.19 -7.66 -0.32
C HIS A 69 4.49 -9.15 -0.24
N SER A 70 4.77 -9.69 0.95
CA SER A 70 5.07 -11.11 1.14
C SER A 70 4.78 -11.57 2.58
N PRO A 71 4.74 -12.88 2.85
CA PRO A 71 4.60 -13.41 4.21
C PRO A 71 5.94 -13.61 4.95
N ARG A 72 7.08 -13.19 4.36
CA ARG A 72 8.44 -13.57 4.82
C ARG A 72 8.75 -13.28 6.31
N PRO A 73 8.28 -12.19 6.94
CA PRO A 73 8.58 -11.89 8.34
C PRO A 73 7.92 -12.79 9.39
N GLY A 74 7.21 -13.84 8.97
CA GLY A 74 6.53 -14.79 9.84
C GLY A 74 5.09 -14.38 10.18
N SER A 75 4.36 -15.33 10.76
CA SER A 75 2.91 -15.21 10.97
C SER A 75 2.52 -14.06 11.91
N GLN A 76 3.23 -13.89 13.01
CA GLN A 76 2.90 -12.83 13.97
C GLN A 76 2.94 -11.45 13.32
N LYS A 77 4.05 -11.14 12.62
CA LYS A 77 4.26 -9.81 12.05
C LYS A 77 3.31 -9.49 10.90
N HIS A 78 2.96 -10.46 10.04
CA HIS A 78 2.01 -10.17 8.98
C HIS A 78 0.56 -10.02 9.46
N ILE A 79 0.19 -10.64 10.59
CA ILE A 79 -1.14 -10.50 11.21
C ILE A 79 -1.26 -9.08 11.77
N GLU A 80 -0.21 -8.61 12.46
CA GLU A 80 -0.13 -7.23 12.94
C GLU A 80 -0.18 -6.21 11.81
N SER A 81 0.56 -6.45 10.72
CA SER A 81 0.47 -5.61 9.51
C SER A 81 -0.95 -5.61 8.93
N TYR A 82 -1.62 -6.75 8.85
CA TYR A 82 -2.98 -6.81 8.31
C TYR A 82 -3.98 -6.05 9.21
N ARG A 83 -3.81 -6.10 10.54
CA ARG A 83 -4.57 -5.26 11.48
C ARG A 83 -4.34 -3.77 11.22
N ALA A 84 -3.10 -3.35 10.99
CA ALA A 84 -2.78 -1.97 10.62
C ALA A 84 -3.45 -1.57 9.29
N LEU A 85 -3.47 -2.46 8.29
CA LEU A 85 -4.18 -2.25 7.04
C LEU A 85 -5.69 -2.03 7.25
N GLN A 86 -6.32 -2.82 8.12
CA GLN A 86 -7.74 -2.65 8.47
C GLN A 86 -8.02 -1.28 9.10
N ASP A 87 -7.14 -0.80 9.98
CA ASP A 87 -7.31 0.51 10.60
C ASP A 87 -7.06 1.67 9.62
N LEU A 88 -6.14 1.52 8.67
CA LEU A 88 -5.97 2.48 7.58
C LEU A 88 -7.22 2.59 6.68
N VAL A 89 -7.96 1.48 6.51
CA VAL A 89 -9.27 1.50 5.83
C VAL A 89 -10.30 2.26 6.65
N LYS A 90 -10.39 2.00 7.95
CA LYS A 90 -11.32 2.72 8.85
C LYS A 90 -11.06 4.23 8.87
N ARG A 91 -9.78 4.65 8.76
CA ARG A 91 -9.37 6.05 8.70
C ARG A 91 -9.60 6.71 7.32
N GLY A 92 -9.92 5.92 6.30
CA GLY A 92 -10.13 6.41 4.92
C GLY A 92 -8.83 6.67 4.14
N ASN A 93 -7.66 6.34 4.71
CA ASN A 93 -6.36 6.48 4.04
C ASN A 93 -6.17 5.44 2.92
N VAL A 94 -6.85 4.30 3.01
CA VAL A 94 -6.78 3.20 2.05
C VAL A 94 -8.19 2.73 1.73
N ARG A 95 -8.52 2.52 0.45
CA ARG A 95 -9.85 2.05 0.05
C ARG A 95 -10.00 0.54 0.13
N SER A 96 -9.01 -0.19 -0.36
CA SER A 96 -8.98 -1.66 -0.37
C SER A 96 -7.62 -2.17 0.14
N ILE A 97 -7.65 -3.34 0.78
CA ILE A 97 -6.45 -3.98 1.34
C ILE A 97 -6.35 -5.41 0.83
N GLY A 98 -5.12 -5.94 0.77
CA GLY A 98 -4.89 -7.31 0.34
C GLY A 98 -3.49 -7.80 0.63
N VAL A 99 -3.15 -8.92 0.01
CA VAL A 99 -1.85 -9.57 0.17
C VAL A 99 -1.30 -9.99 -1.20
N SER A 100 0.02 -10.09 -1.30
CA SER A 100 0.74 -10.59 -2.47
C SER A 100 1.70 -11.70 -2.07
N ASN A 101 1.89 -12.71 -2.93
CA ASN A 101 2.74 -13.87 -2.67
C ASN A 101 2.30 -14.74 -1.47
N TYR A 102 1.01 -14.74 -1.16
CA TYR A 102 0.44 -15.59 -0.11
C TYR A 102 -0.02 -16.91 -0.73
N SER A 103 0.20 -17.99 0.01
CA SER A 103 -0.35 -19.31 -0.31
C SER A 103 -1.58 -19.55 0.55
N VAL A 104 -2.39 -20.57 0.24
CA VAL A 104 -3.62 -20.88 0.99
C VAL A 104 -3.35 -21.01 2.50
N LYS A 105 -2.25 -21.66 2.90
CA LYS A 105 -1.86 -21.77 4.33
C LYS A 105 -1.61 -20.43 5.02
N HIS A 106 -1.24 -19.38 4.28
CA HIS A 106 -1.05 -18.04 4.83
C HIS A 106 -2.36 -17.23 4.91
N LEU A 107 -3.44 -17.70 4.29
CA LEU A 107 -4.75 -17.05 4.31
C LEU A 107 -5.69 -17.62 5.37
N LEU A 108 -5.45 -18.86 5.79
CA LEU A 108 -6.27 -19.59 6.75
C LEU A 108 -5.83 -19.40 8.21
N HIS A 109 -4.72 -18.68 8.44
CA HIS A 109 -4.08 -18.45 9.73
C HIS A 109 -3.66 -17.00 9.85
#